data_AF-A0A9D6EW39-F1
#
_entry.id   AF-A0A9D6EW39-F1
#
_cell.length_a   1.000
_cell.length_b   1.000
_cell.length_c   1.000
_cell.angle_alpha   90.00
_cell.angle_beta   90.00
_cell.angle_gamma   90.00
#
_symmetry.space_group_name_H-M   'P 1'
#
loop_
_entity.id
_entity.type
_entity.pdbx_description
1 polymer ?
#
loop_
_entity_poly.entity_id
_entity_poly.type
_entity_poly.pdbx_seq_one_letter_code
_entity_poly.pdbx_strand_id
1 'polypeptide(L)'
;MKKFKFLKGFTLIEILVVISIIGLLAAMGAVSYTSAQKKARDAKRKNDVRAVSNALEQYYVVCGNVYVTPGNSINCSSPAISIMPTVPRDPKNTPYVCSGCT
;
A
#
# COMPACT_ATOMS: atom_id res chain seq x y z
N MET A 1 -29.21 39.08 -39.74
CA MET A 1 -27.86 39.30 -39.16
C MET A 1 -27.83 38.84 -37.71
N LYS A 2 -27.10 37.77 -37.39
CA LYS A 2 -26.98 37.27 -36.01
C LYS A 2 -25.83 38.00 -35.32
N LYS A 3 -26.12 38.80 -34.29
CA LYS A 3 -25.10 39.51 -33.51
C LYS A 3 -24.35 38.51 -32.62
N PHE A 4 -23.03 38.38 -32.79
CA PHE A 4 -22.18 37.65 -31.85
C PHE A 4 -22.04 38.48 -30.57
N LYS A 5 -22.56 37.96 -29.45
CA LYS A 5 -22.30 38.51 -28.11
C LYS A 5 -20.88 38.14 -27.71
N PHE A 6 -19.99 39.13 -27.56
CA PHE A 6 -18.73 38.92 -26.86
C PHE A 6 -19.03 38.67 -25.38
N LEU A 7 -18.85 37.42 -24.97
CA LEU A 7 -18.82 37.05 -23.55
C LEU A 7 -17.61 37.76 -22.93
N LYS A 8 -17.78 38.41 -21.78
CA LYS A 8 -16.66 38.98 -21.02
C LYS A 8 -15.64 37.88 -20.75
N GLY A 9 -14.45 37.99 -21.34
CA GLY A 9 -13.35 37.06 -21.11
C GLY A 9 -12.67 37.30 -19.77
N PHE A 10 -12.00 36.28 -19.24
CA PHE A 10 -11.16 36.39 -18.05
C PHE A 10 -9.98 37.34 -18.29
N THR A 11 -9.63 38.10 -17.26
CA THR A 11 -8.43 38.93 -17.27
C THR A 11 -7.17 38.09 -17.06
N LEU A 12 -6.03 38.55 -17.59
CA LEU A 12 -4.74 37.88 -17.38
C LEU A 12 -4.38 37.81 -15.89
N ILE A 13 -4.74 38.84 -15.12
CA ILE A 13 -4.47 38.90 -13.69
C ILE A 13 -5.33 37.89 -12.90
N GLU A 14 -6.58 37.63 -13.30
CA GLU A 14 -7.41 36.60 -12.67
C GLU A 14 -6.80 35.21 -12.84
N ILE A 15 -6.32 34.87 -14.03
CA ILE A 15 -5.68 33.57 -14.25
C ILE A 15 -4.34 33.48 -13.52
N LEU A 16 -3.56 34.57 -13.47
CA LEU A 16 -2.27 34.61 -12.77
C LEU A 16 -2.41 34.35 -11.26
N VAL A 17 -3.41 34.95 -10.62
CA VAL A 17 -3.66 34.74 -9.18
C VAL A 17 -4.19 33.32 -8.91
N VAL A 18 -5.01 32.76 -9.81
CA VAL A 18 -5.55 31.41 -9.63
C VAL A 18 -4.45 30.35 -9.70
N ILE A 19 -3.56 30.41 -10.70
CA ILE A 19 -2.48 29.42 -10.82
C ILE A 19 -1.45 29.54 -9.70
N SER A 20 -1.24 30.75 -9.15
CA SER A 20 -0.32 30.94 -8.02
C SER A 20 -0.87 30.31 -6.74
N ILE A 21 -2.16 30.47 -6.46
CA ILE A 21 -2.83 29.81 -5.32
C ILE A 21 -2.85 28.29 -5.50
N ILE A 22 -3.19 27.79 -6.69
CA ILE A 22 -3.16 26.34 -6.98
C ILE A 22 -1.75 25.78 -6.80
N GLY A 23 -0.72 26.47 -7.31
CA GLY A 23 0.67 26.06 -7.15
C GLY A 23 1.11 25.96 -5.70
N LEU A 24 0.72 26.95 -4.87
CA LEU A 24 0.99 26.95 -3.44
C LEU A 24 0.33 25.76 -2.73
N LEU A 25 -0.97 25.54 -2.97
CA LEU A 25 -1.70 24.43 -2.37
C LEU A 25 -1.16 23.07 -2.83
N ALA A 26 -0.82 22.94 -4.11
CA ALA A 26 -0.25 21.71 -4.67
C ALA A 26 1.11 21.38 -4.06
N ALA A 27 1.98 22.38 -3.84
CA ALA A 27 3.29 22.17 -3.21
C ALA A 27 3.16 21.63 -1.77
N MET A 28 2.28 22.22 -0.96
CA MET A 28 2.00 21.75 0.40
C MET A 28 1.36 20.35 0.40
N GLY A 29 0.41 20.13 -0.52
CA GLY A 29 -0.28 18.85 -0.69
C GLY A 29 0.68 17.70 -1.06
N ALA A 30 1.66 17.95 -1.93
CA ALA A 30 2.61 16.94 -2.39
C ALA A 30 3.47 16.35 -1.25
N VAL A 31 3.93 17.21 -0.33
CA VAL A 31 4.73 16.78 0.83
C VAL A 31 3.88 15.94 1.78
N SER A 32 2.67 16.40 2.09
CA SER A 32 1.72 15.70 2.96
C SER A 32 1.35 14.33 2.38
N TYR A 33 1.03 14.28 1.09
CA TYR A 33 0.68 13.06 0.37
C TYR A 33 1.80 12.02 0.41
N THR A 34 3.05 12.43 0.17
CA THR A 34 4.21 11.54 0.23
C THR A 34 4.39 10.90 1.60
N SER A 35 4.19 11.68 2.67
CA SER A 35 4.24 11.18 4.05
C SER A 35 3.10 10.20 4.34
N ALA A 36 1.88 10.53 3.92
CA ALA A 36 0.72 9.66 4.07
C ALA A 36 0.91 8.31 3.35
N GLN A 37 1.46 8.32 2.13
CA GLN A 37 1.80 7.09 1.42
C GLN A 37 2.85 6.25 2.14
N LYS A 38 3.89 6.88 2.72
CA LYS A 38 4.89 6.15 3.54
C LYS A 38 4.20 5.46 4.72
N LYS A 39 3.38 6.20 5.47
CA LYS A 39 2.64 5.67 6.62
C LYS A 39 1.67 4.53 6.23
N ALA A 40 0.99 4.66 5.09
CA ALA A 40 0.11 3.60 4.57
C ALA A 40 0.88 2.32 4.24
N ARG A 41 2.06 2.44 3.61
CA ARG A 41 2.94 1.29 3.33
C ARG A 41 3.43 0.63 4.62
N ASP A 42 3.80 1.42 5.62
CA ASP A 42 4.24 0.89 6.92
C ASP A 42 3.09 0.18 7.66
N ALA A 43 1.88 0.73 7.61
CA ALA A 43 0.69 0.10 8.17
C ALA A 43 0.40 -1.24 7.47
N LYS A 44 0.51 -1.28 6.13
CA LYS A 44 0.36 -2.53 5.36
C LYS A 44 1.40 -3.58 5.78
N ARG A 45 2.68 -3.20 5.87
CA ARG A 45 3.75 -4.10 6.36
C ARG A 45 3.47 -4.65 7.76
N LYS A 46 3.04 -3.80 8.70
CA LYS A 46 2.66 -4.23 10.05
C LYS A 46 1.52 -5.24 10.03
N ASN A 47 0.50 -5.01 9.21
CA ASN A 47 -0.62 -5.93 9.06
C ASN A 47 -0.17 -7.25 8.42
N ASP A 48 0.70 -7.22 7.43
CA ASP A 48 1.24 -8.41 6.77
C ASP A 48 2.02 -9.28 7.75
N VAL A 49 2.90 -8.69 8.57
CA VAL A 49 3.65 -9.43 9.62
C VAL A 49 2.71 -10.07 10.63
N ARG A 50 1.65 -9.38 11.06
CA ARG A 50 0.63 -9.95 11.96
C ARG A 50 -0.12 -11.11 11.31
N ALA A 51 -0.49 -10.96 10.04
CA ALA A 51 -1.16 -12.03 9.28
C ALA A 51 -0.26 -13.28 9.19
N VAL A 52 1.03 -13.09 8.92
CA VAL A 52 2.00 -14.21 8.89
C VAL A 52 2.16 -14.84 10.28
N SER A 53 2.31 -14.05 11.35
CA SER A 53 2.39 -14.56 12.72
C SER A 53 1.19 -15.45 13.07
N ASN A 54 -0.02 -14.96 12.80
CA ASN A 54 -1.25 -15.71 13.06
C ASN A 54 -1.31 -17.01 12.24
N ALA A 55 -0.86 -16.97 10.98
CA ALA A 55 -0.80 -18.16 10.14
C ALA A 55 0.24 -19.18 10.63
N LEU A 56 1.37 -18.73 11.18
CA LEU A 56 2.37 -19.60 11.80
C LEU A 56 1.83 -20.25 13.09
N GLU A 57 1.10 -19.51 13.91
CA GLU A 57 0.43 -20.06 15.10
C GLU A 57 -0.64 -21.10 14.72
N GLN A 58 -1.46 -20.80 13.70
CA GLN A 58 -2.42 -21.76 13.16
C GLN A 58 -1.72 -23.01 12.62
N TYR A 59 -0.60 -22.83 11.92
CA TYR A 59 0.20 -23.96 11.41
C TYR A 59 0.71 -24.83 12.54
N TYR A 60 1.25 -24.23 13.60
CA TYR A 60 1.75 -24.97 14.76
C TYR A 60 0.65 -25.84 15.40
N VAL A 61 -0.54 -25.29 15.60
CA VAL A 61 -1.67 -26.01 16.21
C VAL A 61 -2.20 -27.14 15.31
N VAL A 62 -2.27 -26.90 14.00
CA VAL A 62 -2.90 -27.84 13.06
C VAL A 62 -1.93 -28.90 12.55
N CYS A 63 -0.63 -28.58 12.43
CA CYS A 63 0.38 -29.41 11.76
C CYS A 63 1.32 -30.14 12.71
N GLY A 64 0.85 -30.43 13.92
CA GLY A 64 1.58 -31.29 14.86
C GLY A 64 2.71 -30.59 15.61
N ASN A 65 2.53 -29.32 15.98
CA ASN A 65 3.46 -28.56 16.84
C ASN A 65 4.84 -28.33 16.23
N VAL A 66 4.91 -28.18 14.91
CA VAL A 66 6.14 -27.85 14.17
C VAL A 66 5.94 -26.50 13.49
N TYR A 67 6.99 -25.69 13.37
CA TYR A 67 6.95 -24.47 12.57
C TYR A 67 7.38 -24.77 11.13
N VAL A 68 6.69 -24.13 10.19
CA VAL A 68 6.98 -24.27 8.75
C VAL A 68 8.35 -23.69 8.41
N THR A 69 9.05 -24.34 7.48
CA THR A 69 10.30 -23.82 6.90
C THR A 69 10.02 -22.58 6.04
N PRO A 70 10.96 -21.63 5.92
CA PRO A 70 10.78 -20.43 5.09
C PRO A 70 10.32 -20.79 3.66
N GLY A 71 9.23 -20.17 3.20
CA GLY A 71 8.62 -20.48 1.90
C GLY A 71 7.60 -19.45 1.46
N ASN A 72 7.06 -19.62 0.25
CA ASN A 72 6.08 -18.70 -0.34
C ASN A 72 4.65 -18.94 0.12
N SER A 73 4.40 -19.98 0.92
CA SER A 73 3.10 -20.40 1.38
C SER A 73 3.21 -21.14 2.71
N ILE A 74 2.15 -21.08 3.51
CA ILE A 74 2.03 -21.78 4.80
C ILE A 74 0.92 -22.81 4.62
N ASN A 75 1.34 -24.05 4.35
CA ASN A 75 0.44 -25.16 4.04
C ASN A 75 0.80 -26.38 4.87
N CYS A 76 -0.21 -27.00 5.45
CA CYS A 76 -0.13 -28.27 6.15
C CYS A 76 -0.27 -29.42 5.17
N SER A 77 0.62 -30.41 5.21
CA SER A 77 0.50 -31.62 4.38
C SER A 77 -0.38 -32.69 5.02
N SER A 78 -0.48 -32.71 6.35
CA SER A 78 -1.31 -33.64 7.11
C SER A 78 -1.79 -32.98 8.41
N PRO A 79 -3.09 -32.68 8.55
CA PRO A 79 -4.13 -32.72 7.52
C PRO A 79 -3.83 -31.72 6.37
N ALA A 80 -4.26 -32.02 5.14
CA ALA A 80 -4.03 -31.16 3.99
C ALA A 80 -4.85 -29.85 4.08
N ILE A 81 -4.24 -28.79 4.61
CA ILE A 81 -4.89 -27.50 4.87
C ILE A 81 -4.01 -26.36 4.38
N SER A 82 -4.58 -25.48 3.55
CA SER A 82 -3.92 -24.23 3.16
C SER A 82 -4.31 -23.12 4.14
N ILE A 83 -3.34 -22.67 4.92
CA ILE A 83 -3.54 -21.63 5.95
C ILE A 83 -3.27 -20.26 5.32
N MET A 84 -2.19 -20.17 4.54
CA MET A 84 -1.86 -19.00 3.75
C MET A 84 -1.32 -19.46 2.39
N PRO A 85 -2.10 -19.33 1.30
CA PRO A 85 -1.72 -19.83 -0.01
C PRO A 85 -0.57 -19.03 -0.63
N THR A 86 -0.46 -17.74 -0.28
CA THR A 86 0.65 -16.88 -0.68
C THR A 86 1.01 -15.95 0.47
N VAL A 87 2.28 -15.94 0.86
CA VAL A 87 2.77 -14.93 1.81
C VAL A 87 2.63 -13.54 1.20
N PRO A 88 2.15 -12.54 1.96
CA PRO A 88 2.09 -11.16 1.48
C PRO A 88 3.45 -10.68 0.98
N ARG A 89 3.45 -9.69 0.10
CA ARG A 89 4.67 -9.00 -0.34
C ARG A 89 4.64 -7.57 0.17
N ASP A 90 5.81 -6.97 0.33
CA ASP A 90 5.89 -5.55 0.64
C ASP A 90 5.14 -4.74 -0.43
N PRO A 91 4.55 -3.58 -0.08
CA PRO A 91 4.01 -2.63 -1.05
C PRO A 91 4.89 -2.29 -2.26
N LYS A 92 6.22 -2.55 -2.21
CA LYS A 92 7.13 -2.43 -3.36
C LYS A 92 7.37 -3.76 -4.11
N ASN A 93 6.53 -4.77 -3.88
CA ASN A 93 6.57 -6.11 -4.47
C ASN A 93 7.83 -6.93 -4.14
N THR A 94 8.56 -6.58 -3.08
CA THR A 94 9.67 -7.40 -2.57
C THR A 94 9.13 -8.47 -1.60
N PRO A 95 9.53 -9.74 -1.73
CA PRO A 95 9.15 -10.78 -0.78
C PRO A 95 9.67 -10.48 0.63
N TYR A 96 8.89 -10.82 1.66
CA TYR A 96 9.38 -10.84 3.05
C TYR A 96 10.18 -12.13 3.27
N VAL A 97 11.41 -12.18 2.77
CA VAL A 97 12.33 -13.33 2.96
C VAL A 97 13.21 -13.11 4.19
N CYS A 98 13.34 -14.14 5.03
CA CYS A 98 14.36 -14.18 6.08
C CYS A 98 15.63 -14.86 5.54
N SER A 99 16.61 -14.06 5.14
CA SER A 99 17.94 -14.55 4.72
C SER A 99 18.80 -14.85 5.95
N GLY A 100 18.55 -15.98 6.63
CA GLY A 100 19.36 -16.40 7.80
C GLY A 100 18.59 -17.02 8.97
N CYS A 101 17.30 -17.30 8.80
CA CYS A 101 16.53 -18.09 9.77
C CYS A 101 16.85 -19.58 9.56
N THR A 102 17.99 -20.04 10.07
CA THR A 102 18.32 -21.46 10.26
C THR A 102 18.13 -21.83 11.72
#